data_AF-A0A497QBL1-F1
#
_entry.id   AF-A0A497QBL1-F1
#
_cell.length_a   1.000
_cell.length_b   1.000
_cell.length_c   1.000
_cell.angle_alpha   90.00
_cell.angle_beta   90.00
_cell.angle_gamma   90.00
#
_symmetry.space_group_name_H-M   'P 1'
#
loop_
_entity.id
_entity.type
_entity.pdbx_description
1 polymer ?
#
loop_
_entity_poly.entity_id
_entity_poly.type
_entity_poly.pdbx_seq_one_letter_code
_entity_poly.pdbx_strand_id
1 'polypeptide(L)'
;PFFITKKSQLYKEHPEWLLRNEKNRKIIANNGWGTFQYGLDLSIDKTVEYIEDIGNAVSTKWDFDFLKIDFIYASELIEAKYKNPIYSRAQILRRGVKAIRDGLGNNRLLLGCGAPLGPCVGLVDVMRIGPDTAAVWTNLEPLFEDFLTVVSCNLKAALRSTIQRSYMHRTWWINDPDCVIVRENKSKLTYSEILLQLTVFGLSGGQFLISDDEKLVNKDRIELLKRLLPPLTLSNSENSFAVPLDIFSQKLPTLYARTTITAFGRHHLISVINWSKKTHVRNLKISDLIIYGDIKEYDLDSKFAVFNYWKENFEGIFSLNQEIELTIAPHGCEYLSIVPLPKRNANIPIFLSSTFHILQGVQELKDINIKSDEITIKLSLPGRRSGALFFYSDVPRNFECSHGYLSEFSYKSGLLLKIHAELIKEMTISLEWNEILEK
;
A
#
# COMPACT_ATOMS: atom_id res chain seq x y z
N PRO A 1 -15.45 19.25 -5.59
CA PRO A 1 -15.51 20.73 -5.82
C PRO A 1 -16.20 21.13 -7.14
N PHE A 2 -16.21 20.28 -8.18
CA PHE A 2 -16.60 20.69 -9.54
C PHE A 2 -18.04 20.37 -9.94
N PHE A 3 -18.89 19.99 -8.99
CA PHE A 3 -20.33 19.91 -9.21
C PHE A 3 -21.10 20.62 -8.11
N ILE A 4 -22.36 20.95 -8.40
CA ILE A 4 -23.31 21.54 -7.45
C ILE A 4 -24.70 20.91 -7.56
N THR A 5 -25.51 21.03 -6.50
CA THR A 5 -26.91 20.58 -6.51
C THR A 5 -27.87 21.76 -6.71
N LYS A 6 -29.11 21.50 -7.17
CA LYS A 6 -30.12 22.56 -7.39
C LYS A 6 -30.46 23.38 -6.13
N LYS A 7 -30.23 22.81 -4.94
CA LYS A 7 -30.53 23.46 -3.66
C LYS A 7 -29.45 24.46 -3.24
N SER A 8 -28.25 24.38 -3.79
CA SER A 8 -27.14 25.27 -3.44
C SER A 8 -27.42 26.73 -3.85
N GLN A 9 -26.87 27.67 -3.08
CA GLN A 9 -26.94 29.10 -3.39
C GLN A 9 -26.24 29.41 -4.72
N LEU A 10 -25.05 28.83 -4.94
CA LEU A 10 -24.28 28.95 -6.18
C LEU A 10 -25.10 28.56 -7.42
N TYR A 11 -25.94 27.53 -7.34
CA TYR A 11 -26.80 27.13 -8.46
C TYR A 11 -27.84 28.20 -8.82
N LYS A 12 -28.36 28.90 -7.80
CA LYS A 12 -29.40 29.91 -7.96
C LYS A 12 -28.82 31.24 -8.46
N GLU A 13 -27.66 31.61 -7.94
CA GLU A 13 -27.01 32.89 -8.23
C GLU A 13 -26.19 32.87 -9.52
N HIS A 14 -25.56 31.73 -9.82
CA HIS A 14 -24.68 31.58 -11.00
C HIS A 14 -25.10 30.41 -11.92
N PRO A 15 -26.36 30.37 -12.42
CA PRO A 15 -26.82 29.32 -13.32
C PRO A 15 -26.11 29.30 -14.68
N GLU A 16 -25.40 30.37 -15.01
CA GLU A 16 -24.55 30.53 -16.18
C GLU A 16 -23.17 29.89 -16.03
N TRP A 17 -22.75 29.46 -14.83
CA TRP A 17 -21.51 28.71 -14.61
C TRP A 17 -21.66 27.20 -14.80
N LEU A 18 -22.88 26.72 -15.02
CA LEU A 18 -23.17 25.29 -15.19
C LEU A 18 -22.85 24.81 -16.60
N LEU A 19 -22.32 23.59 -16.71
CA LEU A 19 -22.15 22.90 -17.99
C LEU A 19 -23.49 22.70 -18.71
N ARG A 20 -23.47 22.95 -20.03
CA ARG A 20 -24.62 22.79 -20.91
C ARG A 20 -24.22 22.03 -22.16
N ASN A 21 -25.18 21.31 -22.76
CA ASN A 21 -24.98 20.66 -24.05
C ASN A 21 -25.31 21.59 -25.22
N GLU A 22 -25.13 21.11 -26.45
CA GLU A 22 -25.46 21.84 -27.68
C GLU A 22 -26.91 22.36 -27.75
N LYS A 23 -27.85 21.70 -27.06
CA LYS A 23 -29.26 22.11 -26.97
C LYS A 23 -29.52 23.09 -25.81
N ASN A 24 -28.47 23.68 -25.24
CA ASN A 24 -28.51 24.60 -24.09
C ASN A 24 -29.13 23.99 -22.81
N ARG A 25 -29.16 22.65 -22.69
CA ARG A 25 -29.69 21.94 -21.51
C ARG A 25 -28.57 21.71 -20.51
N LYS A 26 -28.85 21.89 -19.22
CA LYS A 26 -27.93 21.60 -18.12
C LYS A 26 -27.59 20.11 -18.10
N ILE A 27 -26.31 19.78 -17.94
CA ILE A 27 -25.85 18.38 -17.92
C ILE A 27 -25.76 17.87 -16.49
N ILE A 28 -26.24 16.65 -16.26
CA ILE A 28 -26.11 15.95 -14.98
C ILE A 28 -24.76 15.25 -14.99
N ALA A 29 -23.83 15.74 -14.16
CA ALA A 29 -22.49 15.16 -14.01
C ALA A 29 -22.48 13.89 -13.18
N ASN A 30 -23.39 13.80 -12.21
CA ASN A 30 -23.55 12.63 -11.36
C ASN A 30 -24.98 12.54 -10.82
N ASN A 31 -25.39 11.33 -10.48
CA ASN A 31 -26.66 11.05 -9.83
C ASN A 31 -26.40 10.19 -8.60
N GLY A 32 -26.12 10.85 -7.48
CA GLY A 32 -25.80 10.22 -6.21
C GLY A 32 -26.58 10.88 -5.07
N TRP A 33 -26.63 10.22 -3.92
CA TRP A 33 -27.23 10.77 -2.69
C TRP A 33 -28.66 11.33 -2.86
N GLY A 34 -29.46 10.70 -3.73
CA GLY A 34 -30.85 11.09 -3.99
C GLY A 34 -31.02 12.41 -4.73
N THR A 35 -29.99 12.94 -5.39
CA THR A 35 -30.08 14.22 -6.11
C THR A 35 -29.21 14.30 -7.35
N PHE A 36 -29.66 15.08 -8.34
CA PHE A 36 -28.85 15.38 -9.52
C PHE A 36 -27.79 16.43 -9.21
N GLN A 37 -26.58 16.14 -9.63
CA GLN A 37 -25.41 16.99 -9.47
C GLN A 37 -24.99 17.53 -10.85
N TYR A 38 -24.80 18.83 -10.94
CA TYR A 38 -24.53 19.55 -12.19
C TYR A 38 -23.09 20.05 -12.19
N GLY A 39 -22.35 19.76 -13.25
CA GLY A 39 -20.95 20.16 -13.38
C GLY A 39 -20.78 21.67 -13.58
N LEU A 40 -19.68 22.21 -13.07
CA LEU A 40 -19.24 23.59 -13.28
C LEU A 40 -18.40 23.71 -14.55
N ASP A 41 -18.61 24.77 -15.32
CA ASP A 41 -17.86 25.12 -16.52
C ASP A 41 -16.59 25.88 -16.12
N LEU A 42 -15.47 25.13 -16.04
CA LEU A 42 -14.15 25.67 -15.71
C LEU A 42 -13.42 26.25 -16.94
N SER A 43 -14.13 26.42 -18.06
CA SER A 43 -13.66 27.26 -19.17
C SER A 43 -13.88 28.76 -18.89
N ILE A 44 -14.72 29.08 -17.89
CA ILE A 44 -15.06 30.44 -17.46
C ILE A 44 -14.13 30.89 -16.32
N ASP A 45 -13.47 32.04 -16.50
CA ASP A 45 -12.48 32.55 -15.53
C ASP A 45 -13.07 32.80 -14.14
N LYS A 46 -14.25 33.42 -14.05
CA LYS A 46 -14.94 33.64 -12.77
C LYS A 46 -15.28 32.36 -12.01
N THR A 47 -15.58 31.27 -12.73
CA THR A 47 -15.79 29.96 -12.10
C THR A 47 -14.47 29.44 -11.50
N VAL A 48 -13.36 29.62 -12.22
CA VAL A 48 -12.02 29.21 -11.76
C VAL A 48 -11.57 30.03 -10.55
N GLU A 49 -11.79 31.35 -10.54
CA GLU A 49 -11.55 32.24 -9.39
C GLU A 49 -12.32 31.75 -8.15
N TYR A 50 -13.61 31.42 -8.31
CA TYR A 50 -14.39 30.85 -7.20
C TYR A 50 -13.84 29.52 -6.69
N ILE A 51 -13.31 28.66 -7.57
CA ILE A 51 -12.67 27.41 -7.18
C ILE A 51 -11.37 27.68 -6.40
N GLU A 52 -10.58 28.68 -6.79
CA GLU A 52 -9.39 29.12 -6.06
C GLU A 52 -9.75 29.62 -4.66
N ASP A 53 -10.82 30.41 -4.55
CA ASP A 53 -11.33 30.90 -3.27
C ASP A 53 -11.73 29.77 -2.31
N ILE A 54 -12.21 28.63 -2.82
CA ILE A 54 -12.46 27.44 -1.99
C ILE A 54 -11.15 26.93 -1.40
N GLY A 55 -10.10 26.76 -2.23
CA GLY A 55 -8.78 26.34 -1.77
C GLY A 55 -8.22 27.30 -0.72
N ASN A 56 -8.35 28.61 -0.97
CA ASN A 56 -7.92 29.67 -0.06
C ASN A 56 -8.70 29.65 1.26
N ALA A 57 -10.01 29.42 1.23
CA ALA A 57 -10.81 29.31 2.45
C ALA A 57 -10.37 28.11 3.30
N VAL A 58 -10.11 26.95 2.67
CA VAL A 58 -9.61 25.75 3.35
C VAL A 58 -8.26 26.01 4.01
N SER A 59 -7.34 26.67 3.30
CA SER A 59 -5.97 26.88 3.77
C SER A 59 -5.85 28.01 4.81
N THR A 60 -6.53 29.15 4.61
CA THR A 60 -6.32 30.35 5.43
C THR A 60 -7.38 30.57 6.49
N LYS A 61 -8.65 30.26 6.18
CA LYS A 61 -9.78 30.53 7.09
C LYS A 61 -10.04 29.35 8.01
N TRP A 62 -9.89 28.13 7.51
CA TRP A 62 -10.14 26.90 8.27
C TRP A 62 -8.86 26.22 8.77
N ASP A 63 -7.71 26.58 8.19
CA ASP A 63 -6.39 26.06 8.53
C ASP A 63 -6.27 24.53 8.47
N PHE A 64 -6.91 23.91 7.48
CA PHE A 64 -6.71 22.49 7.20
C PHE A 64 -5.40 22.28 6.43
N ASP A 65 -4.64 21.27 6.82
CA ASP A 65 -3.37 20.87 6.19
C ASP A 65 -3.54 19.77 5.12
N PHE A 66 -4.72 19.18 5.05
CA PHE A 66 -5.08 18.11 4.12
C PHE A 66 -6.45 18.38 3.47
N LEU A 67 -6.51 18.34 2.14
CA LEU A 67 -7.74 18.50 1.36
C LEU A 67 -7.91 17.34 0.38
N LYS A 68 -9.01 16.58 0.51
CA LYS A 68 -9.48 15.64 -0.52
C LYS A 68 -10.47 16.34 -1.45
N ILE A 69 -10.16 16.38 -2.75
CA ILE A 69 -11.07 16.86 -3.80
C ILE A 69 -11.63 15.69 -4.60
N ASP A 70 -12.95 15.53 -4.58
CA ASP A 70 -13.62 14.37 -5.18
C ASP A 70 -14.52 14.75 -6.37
N PHE A 71 -14.82 13.74 -7.19
CA PHE A 71 -15.63 13.80 -8.42
C PHE A 71 -15.17 14.91 -9.37
N ILE A 72 -13.86 15.09 -9.49
CA ILE A 72 -13.30 16.17 -10.29
C ILE A 72 -13.49 15.94 -11.81
N TYR A 73 -13.83 14.73 -12.24
CA TYR A 73 -14.30 14.46 -13.60
C TYR A 73 -15.54 15.29 -13.99
N ALA A 74 -16.30 15.81 -13.01
CA ALA A 74 -17.57 16.49 -13.24
C ALA A 74 -17.48 17.75 -14.12
N SER A 75 -16.30 18.34 -14.27
CA SER A 75 -16.07 19.51 -15.13
C SER A 75 -15.67 19.17 -16.57
N GLU A 76 -15.47 17.89 -16.93
CA GLU A 76 -14.92 17.50 -18.24
C GLU A 76 -15.81 16.55 -19.07
N LEU A 77 -17.13 16.66 -18.88
CA LEU A 77 -18.12 15.81 -19.54
C LEU A 77 -18.03 15.91 -21.08
N ILE A 78 -18.22 14.77 -21.75
CA ILE A 78 -18.04 14.63 -23.21
C ILE A 78 -19.11 15.42 -23.96
N GLU A 79 -20.33 15.41 -23.44
CA GLU A 79 -21.51 16.06 -24.01
C GLU A 79 -21.56 17.59 -23.78
N ALA A 80 -20.56 18.15 -23.10
CA ALA A 80 -20.53 19.56 -22.74
C ALA A 80 -20.06 20.46 -23.89
N LYS A 81 -20.83 21.52 -24.11
CA LYS A 81 -20.46 22.69 -24.89
C LYS A 81 -19.93 23.75 -23.93
N TYR A 82 -18.61 23.78 -23.77
CA TYR A 82 -17.92 24.76 -22.93
C TYR A 82 -18.09 26.17 -23.47
N LYS A 83 -18.24 27.16 -22.58
CA LYS A 83 -18.36 28.56 -23.00
C LYS A 83 -17.13 29.08 -23.71
N ASN A 84 -15.94 28.69 -23.27
CA ASN A 84 -14.70 29.04 -23.95
C ASN A 84 -14.12 27.80 -24.66
N PRO A 85 -14.30 27.68 -25.99
CA PRO A 85 -13.91 26.50 -26.74
C PRO A 85 -12.40 26.42 -27.03
N ILE A 86 -11.59 27.41 -26.62
CA ILE A 86 -10.13 27.36 -26.81
C ILE A 86 -9.48 26.28 -25.94
N TYR A 87 -10.14 25.91 -24.84
CA TYR A 87 -9.64 24.90 -23.92
C TYR A 87 -10.17 23.53 -24.28
N SER A 88 -9.25 22.58 -24.44
CA SER A 88 -9.58 21.16 -24.41
C SER A 88 -10.10 20.73 -23.04
N ARG A 89 -10.81 19.59 -22.98
CA ARG A 89 -11.31 18.99 -21.72
C ARG A 89 -10.21 18.76 -20.69
N ALA A 90 -9.03 18.31 -21.14
CA ALA A 90 -7.86 18.15 -20.29
C ALA A 90 -7.37 19.49 -19.72
N GLN A 91 -7.35 20.56 -20.52
CA GLN A 91 -7.02 21.90 -20.02
C GLN A 91 -8.07 22.41 -19.02
N ILE A 92 -9.35 22.15 -19.26
CA ILE A 92 -10.45 22.55 -18.36
C ILE A 92 -10.30 21.89 -17.00
N LEU A 93 -10.08 20.57 -16.94
CA LEU A 93 -9.82 19.89 -15.66
C LEU A 93 -8.56 20.46 -14.99
N ARG A 94 -7.46 20.59 -15.74
CA ARG A 94 -6.19 21.09 -15.20
C ARG A 94 -6.34 22.50 -14.60
N ARG A 95 -7.09 23.40 -15.24
CA ARG A 95 -7.38 24.74 -14.72
C ARG A 95 -8.07 24.67 -13.35
N GLY A 96 -9.09 23.82 -13.22
CA GLY A 96 -9.80 23.62 -11.95
C GLY A 96 -8.91 23.11 -10.82
N VAL A 97 -8.14 22.06 -11.10
CA VAL A 97 -7.24 21.45 -10.10
C VAL A 97 -6.13 22.43 -9.74
N LYS A 98 -5.60 23.18 -10.71
CA LYS A 98 -4.58 24.21 -10.45
C LYS A 98 -5.15 25.32 -9.57
N ALA A 99 -6.37 25.80 -9.81
CA ALA A 99 -7.01 26.80 -8.96
C ALA A 99 -7.14 26.32 -7.51
N ILE A 100 -7.56 25.06 -7.27
CA ILE A 100 -7.55 24.49 -5.92
C ILE A 100 -6.13 24.52 -5.33
N ARG A 101 -5.10 24.08 -6.07
CA ARG A 101 -3.71 24.09 -5.61
C ARG A 101 -3.23 25.51 -5.29
N ASP A 102 -3.49 26.47 -6.15
CA ASP A 102 -3.07 27.87 -5.98
C ASP A 102 -3.67 28.45 -4.69
N GLY A 103 -4.97 28.25 -4.47
CA GLY A 103 -5.64 28.68 -3.23
C GLY A 103 -5.20 27.90 -1.98
N LEU A 104 -4.96 26.58 -2.10
CA LEU A 104 -4.52 25.76 -0.97
C LEU A 104 -3.06 26.07 -0.55
N GLY A 105 -2.25 26.49 -1.52
CA GLY A 105 -0.81 26.69 -1.37
C GLY A 105 0.00 25.39 -1.51
N ASN A 106 1.33 25.53 -1.53
CA ASN A 106 2.27 24.41 -1.76
C ASN A 106 2.64 23.62 -0.50
N ASN A 107 2.28 24.10 0.69
CA ASN A 107 2.68 23.50 1.98
C ASN A 107 1.62 22.57 2.58
N ARG A 108 0.55 22.28 1.83
CA ARG A 108 -0.61 21.49 2.28
C ARG A 108 -0.86 20.35 1.32
N LEU A 109 -1.30 19.21 1.87
CA LEU A 109 -1.53 17.99 1.12
C LEU A 109 -2.85 18.07 0.34
N LEU A 110 -2.77 17.84 -0.97
CA LEU A 110 -3.92 17.75 -1.86
C LEU A 110 -4.08 16.33 -2.37
N LEU A 111 -5.20 15.69 -2.03
CA LEU A 111 -5.61 14.39 -2.54
C LEU A 111 -6.65 14.55 -3.66
N GLY A 112 -6.29 14.15 -4.88
CA GLY A 112 -7.23 14.02 -5.99
C GLY A 112 -8.06 12.73 -5.93
N CYS A 113 -9.34 12.81 -6.25
CA CYS A 113 -10.27 11.67 -6.28
C CYS A 113 -11.36 11.85 -7.35
N GLY A 114 -11.83 10.74 -7.92
CA GLY A 114 -12.80 10.76 -9.02
C GLY A 114 -12.27 11.56 -10.22
N ALA A 115 -11.07 11.23 -10.68
CA ALA A 115 -10.27 12.07 -11.56
C ALA A 115 -9.79 11.33 -12.82
N PRO A 116 -9.87 11.97 -13.99
CA PRO A 116 -8.96 11.65 -15.08
C PRO A 116 -7.53 12.02 -14.71
N LEU A 117 -6.65 11.01 -14.81
CA LEU A 117 -5.37 11.00 -14.10
C LEU A 117 -4.37 12.01 -14.68
N GLY A 118 -4.16 11.99 -16.00
CA GLY A 118 -3.12 12.79 -16.67
C GLY A 118 -3.15 14.29 -16.37
N PRO A 119 -4.31 14.99 -16.49
CA PRO A 119 -4.39 16.42 -16.22
C PRO A 119 -4.00 16.84 -14.79
N CYS A 120 -4.05 15.92 -13.82
CA CYS A 120 -3.75 16.17 -12.41
C CYS A 120 -2.26 16.06 -12.06
N VAL A 121 -1.42 15.50 -12.96
CA VAL A 121 0.01 15.30 -12.71
C VAL A 121 0.71 16.64 -12.45
N GLY A 122 1.49 16.70 -11.38
CA GLY A 122 2.20 17.89 -10.92
C GLY A 122 1.32 18.94 -10.22
N LEU A 123 0.05 18.63 -9.91
CA LEU A 123 -0.85 19.53 -9.17
C LEU A 123 -1.29 18.94 -7.82
N VAL A 124 -1.52 17.64 -7.76
CA VAL A 124 -1.90 16.93 -6.52
C VAL A 124 -0.69 16.22 -5.91
N ASP A 125 -0.66 16.08 -4.59
CA ASP A 125 0.38 15.33 -3.89
C ASP A 125 0.05 13.84 -3.83
N VAL A 126 -1.26 13.55 -3.70
CA VAL A 126 -1.80 12.20 -3.62
C VAL A 126 -2.94 12.04 -4.62
N MET A 127 -3.10 10.85 -5.18
CA MET A 127 -4.22 10.52 -6.06
C MET A 127 -4.83 9.17 -5.73
N ARG A 128 -6.16 9.12 -5.59
CA ARG A 128 -6.93 7.87 -5.60
C ARG A 128 -6.77 7.20 -6.96
N ILE A 129 -6.12 6.04 -6.97
CA ILE A 129 -5.81 5.31 -8.21
C ILE A 129 -6.80 4.19 -8.53
N GLY A 130 -7.87 4.02 -7.76
CA GLY A 130 -8.85 2.95 -7.93
C GLY A 130 -10.25 3.37 -7.50
N PRO A 131 -11.26 2.52 -7.76
CA PRO A 131 -12.60 2.73 -7.22
C PRO A 131 -12.58 2.66 -5.68
N ASP A 132 -13.70 3.02 -5.06
CA ASP A 132 -13.82 2.91 -3.61
C ASP A 132 -13.64 1.46 -3.15
N THR A 133 -12.90 1.27 -2.07
CA THR A 133 -12.91 0.00 -1.33
C THR A 133 -14.24 -0.15 -0.60
N ALA A 134 -14.48 -1.33 -0.03
CA ALA A 134 -15.60 -1.56 0.86
C ALA A 134 -15.31 -2.69 1.83
N ALA A 135 -16.14 -2.80 2.87
CA ALA A 135 -16.12 -3.91 3.82
C ALA A 135 -16.72 -5.21 3.22
N VAL A 136 -16.42 -5.49 1.96
CA VAL A 136 -16.82 -6.69 1.21
C VAL A 136 -15.82 -6.90 0.06
N TRP A 137 -15.49 -8.17 -0.23
CA TRP A 137 -14.58 -8.55 -1.30
C TRP A 137 -15.07 -8.10 -2.69
N THR A 138 -16.31 -8.45 -3.02
CA THR A 138 -17.02 -8.02 -4.22
C THR A 138 -18.52 -8.02 -3.93
N ASN A 139 -19.22 -6.99 -4.41
CA ASN A 139 -20.67 -6.87 -4.38
C ASN A 139 -21.29 -7.06 -5.77
N LEU A 140 -20.48 -7.39 -6.78
CA LEU A 140 -20.92 -7.62 -8.14
C LEU A 140 -21.40 -9.06 -8.31
N GLU A 141 -22.46 -9.23 -9.09
CA GLU A 141 -22.82 -10.55 -9.59
C GLU A 141 -21.71 -11.08 -10.52
N PRO A 142 -21.42 -12.40 -10.50
CA PRO A 142 -20.32 -12.97 -11.28
C PRO A 142 -20.33 -12.61 -12.77
N LEU A 143 -21.53 -12.50 -13.36
CA LEU A 143 -21.71 -12.17 -14.78
C LEU A 143 -21.25 -10.76 -15.15
N PHE A 144 -21.25 -9.82 -14.20
CA PHE A 144 -20.85 -8.43 -14.43
C PHE A 144 -19.50 -8.09 -13.80
N GLU A 145 -18.91 -9.02 -13.06
CA GLU A 145 -17.69 -8.81 -12.29
C GLU A 145 -16.54 -8.37 -13.20
N ASP A 146 -16.40 -8.97 -14.37
CA ASP A 146 -15.32 -8.68 -15.32
C ASP A 146 -15.40 -7.29 -15.98
N PHE A 147 -16.60 -6.73 -16.10
CA PHE A 147 -16.85 -5.44 -16.76
C PHE A 147 -16.94 -4.29 -15.76
N LEU A 148 -17.58 -4.52 -14.61
CA LEU A 148 -17.89 -3.48 -13.63
C LEU A 148 -16.86 -3.36 -12.49
N THR A 149 -15.89 -4.27 -12.36
CA THR A 149 -14.81 -4.13 -11.33
C THR A 149 -13.98 -2.86 -11.48
N VAL A 150 -14.09 -2.11 -12.58
CA VAL A 150 -13.38 -0.82 -12.75
C VAL A 150 -14.07 0.31 -12.00
N VAL A 151 -15.36 0.17 -11.66
CA VAL A 151 -16.18 1.25 -11.09
C VAL A 151 -16.95 0.84 -9.83
N SER A 152 -16.87 -0.42 -9.40
CA SER A 152 -17.63 -0.92 -8.26
C SER A 152 -16.90 -0.70 -6.93
N CYS A 153 -17.67 -0.35 -5.89
CA CYS A 153 -17.13 -0.13 -4.56
C CYS A 153 -16.90 -1.47 -3.84
N ASN A 154 -15.68 -2.00 -3.87
CA ASN A 154 -15.29 -3.23 -3.16
C ASN A 154 -13.76 -3.40 -3.06
N LEU A 155 -13.34 -4.25 -2.13
CA LEU A 155 -11.92 -4.47 -1.85
C LEU A 155 -11.16 -5.07 -3.04
N LYS A 156 -11.73 -6.04 -3.77
CA LYS A 156 -11.07 -6.68 -4.92
C LYS A 156 -10.68 -5.64 -5.99
N ALA A 157 -11.58 -4.73 -6.30
CA ALA A 157 -11.37 -3.68 -7.27
C ALA A 157 -10.27 -2.69 -6.84
N ALA A 158 -10.28 -2.27 -5.57
CA ALA A 158 -9.25 -1.40 -5.00
C ALA A 158 -7.86 -2.06 -5.01
N LEU A 159 -7.76 -3.34 -4.61
CA LEU A 159 -6.50 -4.10 -4.65
C LEU A 159 -5.95 -4.23 -6.07
N ARG A 160 -6.80 -4.59 -7.04
CA ARG A 160 -6.41 -4.70 -8.44
C ARG A 160 -5.81 -3.39 -8.95
N SER A 161 -6.50 -2.27 -8.72
CA SER A 161 -6.03 -0.95 -9.14
C SER A 161 -4.72 -0.57 -8.47
N THR A 162 -4.57 -0.85 -7.16
CA THR A 162 -3.35 -0.60 -6.40
C THR A 162 -2.15 -1.31 -7.04
N ILE A 163 -2.32 -2.61 -7.33
CA ILE A 163 -1.26 -3.42 -7.94
C ILE A 163 -0.95 -2.94 -9.36
N GLN A 164 -1.94 -2.82 -10.23
CA GLN A 164 -1.75 -2.49 -11.65
C GLN A 164 -1.23 -1.07 -11.89
N ARG A 165 -1.53 -0.12 -11.00
CA ARG A 165 -1.10 1.28 -11.10
C ARG A 165 0.08 1.62 -10.20
N SER A 166 0.80 0.61 -9.70
CA SER A 166 1.97 0.82 -8.82
C SER A 166 3.04 1.71 -9.45
N TYR A 167 3.21 1.66 -10.77
CA TYR A 167 4.17 2.49 -11.50
C TYR A 167 3.95 4.01 -11.35
N MET A 168 2.74 4.44 -10.96
CA MET A 168 2.43 5.86 -10.74
C MET A 168 2.97 6.37 -9.39
N HIS A 169 3.10 5.49 -8.39
CA HIS A 169 3.51 5.85 -7.04
C HIS A 169 4.94 6.42 -7.04
N ARG A 170 5.10 7.61 -6.47
CA ARG A 170 6.34 8.41 -6.44
C ARG A 170 6.92 8.82 -7.80
N THR A 171 6.20 8.53 -8.89
CA THR A 171 6.53 9.02 -10.23
C THR A 171 5.64 10.21 -10.58
N TRP A 172 4.32 10.07 -10.36
CA TRP A 172 3.33 11.12 -10.66
C TRP A 172 2.84 11.83 -9.40
N TRP A 173 2.75 11.08 -8.29
CA TRP A 173 2.22 11.47 -6.98
C TRP A 173 2.42 10.31 -5.99
N ILE A 174 1.98 10.47 -4.75
CA ILE A 174 1.73 9.32 -3.86
C ILE A 174 0.41 8.66 -4.30
N ASN A 175 0.44 7.35 -4.55
CA ASN A 175 -0.80 6.60 -4.77
C ASN A 175 -1.61 6.50 -3.47
N ASP A 176 -2.92 6.74 -3.55
CA ASP A 176 -3.90 6.41 -2.53
C ASP A 176 -4.67 5.13 -2.96
N PRO A 177 -4.47 4.00 -2.26
CA PRO A 177 -5.17 2.74 -2.52
C PRO A 177 -6.61 2.73 -1.98
N ASP A 178 -7.08 3.85 -1.43
CA ASP A 178 -8.26 4.02 -0.59
C ASP A 178 -8.07 3.49 0.84
N CYS A 179 -9.13 3.60 1.65
CA CYS A 179 -9.07 3.35 3.08
C CYS A 179 -8.83 1.87 3.43
N VAL A 180 -8.06 1.64 4.49
CA VAL A 180 -7.93 0.35 5.16
C VAL A 180 -9.17 0.13 6.03
N ILE A 181 -9.75 -1.06 5.91
CA ILE A 181 -10.89 -1.52 6.71
C ILE A 181 -10.51 -2.84 7.39
N VAL A 182 -10.53 -2.88 8.72
CA VAL A 182 -10.24 -4.07 9.52
C VAL A 182 -11.33 -4.43 10.52
N ARG A 183 -12.33 -3.56 10.73
CA ARG A 183 -13.43 -3.83 11.66
C ARG A 183 -14.14 -5.15 11.31
N GLU A 184 -14.55 -5.85 12.36
CA GLU A 184 -15.31 -7.09 12.23
C GLU A 184 -16.81 -6.81 12.07
N ASN A 185 -17.32 -5.78 12.75
CA ASN A 185 -18.73 -5.43 12.71
C ASN A 185 -19.10 -4.71 11.41
N LYS A 186 -20.29 -5.02 10.86
CA LYS A 186 -20.77 -4.49 9.56
C LYS A 186 -19.74 -4.65 8.44
N SER A 187 -18.99 -5.74 8.50
CA SER A 187 -18.00 -6.14 7.51
C SER A 187 -18.29 -7.58 7.08
N LYS A 188 -18.12 -7.84 5.79
CA LYS A 188 -18.17 -9.17 5.18
C LYS A 188 -16.78 -9.67 4.80
N LEU A 189 -15.73 -8.93 5.18
CA LEU A 189 -14.35 -9.30 4.87
C LEU A 189 -13.92 -10.48 5.74
N THR A 190 -13.31 -11.48 5.11
CA THR A 190 -12.66 -12.57 5.82
C THR A 190 -11.33 -12.12 6.43
N TYR A 191 -10.79 -12.90 7.37
CA TYR A 191 -9.45 -12.64 7.91
C TYR A 191 -8.38 -12.64 6.80
N SER A 192 -8.45 -13.58 5.86
CA SER A 192 -7.54 -13.67 4.71
C SER A 192 -7.60 -12.45 3.79
N GLU A 193 -8.80 -11.93 3.53
CA GLU A 193 -9.00 -10.71 2.72
C GLU A 193 -8.41 -9.48 3.41
N ILE A 194 -8.52 -9.40 4.74
CA ILE A 194 -7.90 -8.33 5.53
C ILE A 194 -6.37 -8.45 5.47
N LEU A 195 -5.80 -9.64 5.64
CA LEU A 195 -4.35 -9.82 5.52
C LEU A 195 -3.84 -9.47 4.12
N LEU A 196 -4.57 -9.85 3.06
CA LEU A 196 -4.25 -9.48 1.70
C LEU A 196 -4.29 -7.94 1.51
N GLN A 197 -5.31 -7.27 2.03
CA GLN A 197 -5.40 -5.80 2.01
C GLN A 197 -4.18 -5.15 2.65
N LEU A 198 -3.86 -5.54 3.90
CA LEU A 198 -2.72 -4.98 4.63
C LEU A 198 -1.40 -5.23 3.90
N THR A 199 -1.23 -6.42 3.31
CA THR A 199 -0.02 -6.78 2.58
C THR A 199 0.15 -5.95 1.32
N VAL A 200 -0.89 -5.87 0.47
CA VAL A 200 -0.81 -5.12 -0.80
C VAL A 200 -0.69 -3.63 -0.54
N PHE A 201 -1.49 -3.08 0.37
CA PHE A 201 -1.45 -1.66 0.70
C PHE A 201 -0.10 -1.31 1.33
N GLY A 202 0.36 -2.12 2.29
CA GLY A 202 1.68 -2.01 2.92
C GLY A 202 2.83 -2.02 1.92
N LEU A 203 2.87 -3.02 1.02
CA LEU A 203 3.87 -3.12 -0.03
C LEU A 203 3.81 -1.94 -1.00
N SER A 204 2.63 -1.42 -1.33
CA SER A 204 2.50 -0.30 -2.26
C SER A 204 3.24 0.95 -1.78
N GLY A 205 3.37 1.13 -0.45
CA GLY A 205 4.02 2.30 0.15
C GLY A 205 3.25 3.61 -0.02
N GLY A 206 2.01 3.55 -0.50
CA GLY A 206 1.12 4.69 -0.71
C GLY A 206 0.62 5.36 0.57
N GLN A 207 -0.37 6.24 0.42
CA GLN A 207 -1.10 6.80 1.56
C GLN A 207 -1.86 5.70 2.30
N PHE A 208 -1.96 5.82 3.62
CA PHE A 208 -2.89 5.04 4.43
C PHE A 208 -3.91 5.95 5.09
N LEU A 209 -5.19 5.57 4.95
CA LEU A 209 -6.32 6.15 5.68
C LEU A 209 -7.06 5.01 6.36
N ILE A 210 -7.43 5.18 7.63
CA ILE A 210 -8.21 4.19 8.37
C ILE A 210 -9.66 4.68 8.38
N SER A 211 -10.59 3.84 7.92
CA SER A 211 -12.03 4.18 7.85
C SER A 211 -12.87 3.17 8.63
N ASP A 212 -12.58 3.08 9.93
CA ASP A 212 -13.33 2.28 10.89
C ASP A 212 -13.81 3.13 12.06
N ASP A 213 -14.96 2.75 12.63
CA ASP A 213 -15.32 3.22 13.96
C ASP A 213 -14.40 2.51 14.96
N GLU A 214 -13.48 3.25 15.58
CA GLU A 214 -12.49 2.73 16.52
C GLU A 214 -13.12 1.89 17.64
N LYS A 215 -14.36 2.22 18.05
CA LYS A 215 -15.08 1.48 19.09
C LYS A 215 -15.49 0.07 18.67
N LEU A 216 -15.47 -0.22 17.37
CA LEU A 216 -15.88 -1.49 16.77
C LEU A 216 -14.70 -2.34 16.29
N VAL A 217 -13.45 -1.91 16.53
CA VAL A 217 -12.25 -2.63 16.13
C VAL A 217 -11.64 -3.32 17.34
N ASN A 218 -11.56 -4.66 17.32
CA ASN A 218 -10.94 -5.39 18.42
C ASN A 218 -9.42 -5.16 18.47
N LYS A 219 -8.82 -5.40 19.65
CA LYS A 219 -7.38 -5.19 19.89
C LYS A 219 -6.49 -5.90 18.87
N ASP A 220 -6.82 -7.13 18.48
CA ASP A 220 -6.04 -7.90 17.52
C ASP A 220 -6.02 -7.22 16.12
N ARG A 221 -7.13 -6.59 15.71
CA ARG A 221 -7.20 -5.81 14.46
C ARG A 221 -6.44 -4.49 14.56
N ILE A 222 -6.41 -3.87 15.75
CA ILE A 222 -5.57 -2.71 16.00
C ILE A 222 -4.08 -3.09 15.86
N GLU A 223 -3.66 -4.25 16.38
CA GLU A 223 -2.29 -4.73 16.19
C GLU A 223 -1.95 -4.99 14.71
N LEU A 224 -2.92 -5.44 13.91
CA LEU A 224 -2.74 -5.53 12.46
C LEU A 224 -2.56 -4.15 11.80
N LEU A 225 -3.36 -3.14 12.17
CA LEU A 225 -3.22 -1.77 11.63
C LEU A 225 -1.87 -1.15 11.98
N LYS A 226 -1.38 -1.39 13.20
CA LYS A 226 -0.08 -0.89 13.67
C LYS A 226 1.09 -1.35 12.80
N ARG A 227 0.97 -2.49 12.11
CA ARG A 227 1.98 -3.01 11.18
C ARG A 227 2.11 -2.16 9.90
N LEU A 228 1.16 -1.28 9.60
CA LEU A 228 1.23 -0.33 8.48
C LEU A 228 1.86 1.03 8.86
N LEU A 229 2.14 1.24 10.15
CA LEU A 229 2.53 2.54 10.67
C LEU A 229 3.97 2.54 11.21
N PRO A 230 4.85 3.43 10.71
CA PRO A 230 4.58 4.51 9.76
C PRO A 230 4.55 4.06 8.29
N PRO A 231 3.84 4.79 7.40
CA PRO A 231 3.96 4.60 5.96
C PRO A 231 5.43 4.70 5.51
N LEU A 232 5.77 4.03 4.40
CA LEU A 232 7.13 3.97 3.85
C LEU A 232 7.81 5.35 3.83
N THR A 233 9.00 5.47 4.44
CA THR A 233 9.79 6.72 4.45
C THR A 233 11.03 6.62 3.55
N LEU A 234 11.40 7.74 2.94
CA LEU A 234 12.40 7.82 1.86
C LEU A 234 13.82 7.44 2.28
N SER A 235 14.22 7.76 3.52
CA SER A 235 15.59 7.54 4.01
C SER A 235 15.99 6.07 4.06
N ASN A 236 15.02 5.15 4.06
CA ASN A 236 15.27 3.74 4.34
C ASN A 236 15.15 2.85 3.07
N SER A 237 14.80 3.42 1.91
CA SER A 237 14.62 2.64 0.68
C SER A 237 14.66 3.49 -0.60
N GLU A 238 15.75 4.22 -0.81
CA GLU A 238 15.95 4.93 -2.08
C GLU A 238 15.81 3.93 -3.25
N ASN A 239 14.94 4.24 -4.21
CA ASN A 239 14.65 3.45 -5.41
C ASN A 239 13.93 2.08 -5.25
N SER A 240 13.34 1.79 -4.08
CA SER A 240 12.46 0.62 -3.92
C SER A 240 11.01 0.93 -4.34
N PHE A 241 10.54 0.29 -5.41
CA PHE A 241 9.15 0.31 -5.84
C PHE A 241 8.53 -1.09 -5.72
N ALA A 242 7.23 -1.14 -5.41
CA ALA A 242 6.49 -2.38 -5.51
C ALA A 242 6.02 -2.60 -6.95
N VAL A 243 6.20 -3.82 -7.46
CA VAL A 243 6.03 -4.17 -8.87
C VAL A 243 5.22 -5.47 -8.98
N PRO A 244 4.18 -5.51 -9.82
CA PRO A 244 3.53 -6.76 -10.19
C PRO A 244 4.40 -7.53 -11.20
N LEU A 245 4.83 -8.74 -10.83
CA LEU A 245 5.79 -9.51 -11.65
C LEU A 245 5.12 -10.17 -12.88
N ASP A 246 3.82 -10.41 -12.80
CA ASP A 246 3.04 -11.13 -13.81
C ASP A 246 1.97 -10.27 -14.48
N ILE A 247 2.11 -8.94 -14.44
CA ILE A 247 1.11 -7.98 -14.98
C ILE A 247 0.82 -8.17 -16.48
N PHE A 248 1.80 -8.63 -17.25
CA PHE A 248 1.63 -8.86 -18.70
C PHE A 248 1.05 -10.23 -19.04
N SER A 249 1.05 -11.18 -18.09
CA SER A 249 0.54 -12.54 -18.30
C SER A 249 -0.78 -12.81 -17.56
N GLN A 250 -1.12 -11.99 -16.56
CA GLN A 250 -2.32 -12.16 -15.74
C GLN A 250 -3.21 -10.93 -15.77
N LYS A 251 -4.52 -11.14 -16.02
CA LYS A 251 -5.54 -10.07 -15.92
C LYS A 251 -5.62 -9.50 -14.50
N LEU A 252 -5.52 -10.36 -13.50
CA LEU A 252 -5.37 -10.00 -12.09
C LEU A 252 -3.98 -10.47 -11.65
N PRO A 253 -2.99 -9.56 -11.50
CA PRO A 253 -1.63 -9.95 -11.12
C PRO A 253 -1.65 -10.76 -9.83
N THR A 254 -0.92 -11.88 -9.81
CA THR A 254 -0.87 -12.81 -8.69
C THR A 254 0.43 -12.69 -7.89
N LEU A 255 1.41 -11.96 -8.40
CA LEU A 255 2.72 -11.77 -7.78
C LEU A 255 2.98 -10.28 -7.64
N TYR A 256 3.04 -9.79 -6.40
CA TYR A 256 3.34 -8.38 -6.11
C TYR A 256 4.53 -8.28 -5.17
N ALA A 257 5.64 -7.74 -5.69
CA ALA A 257 6.94 -7.80 -5.03
C ALA A 257 7.54 -6.42 -4.80
N ARG A 258 8.37 -6.30 -3.77
CA ARG A 258 9.19 -5.12 -3.48
C ARG A 258 10.53 -5.60 -2.94
N THR A 259 11.62 -5.08 -3.48
CA THR A 259 12.95 -5.30 -2.92
C THR A 259 13.29 -4.19 -1.95
N THR A 260 13.78 -4.56 -0.78
CA THR A 260 14.15 -3.64 0.30
C THR A 260 15.59 -3.91 0.71
N ILE A 261 16.26 -2.88 1.23
CA ILE A 261 17.62 -2.98 1.73
C ILE A 261 17.59 -2.45 3.16
N THR A 262 17.96 -3.30 4.10
CA THR A 262 18.14 -2.93 5.51
C THR A 262 19.63 -3.02 5.86
N ALA A 263 20.01 -2.74 7.11
CA ALA A 263 21.40 -2.96 7.52
C ALA A 263 21.79 -4.45 7.54
N PHE A 264 20.82 -5.38 7.53
CA PHE A 264 21.07 -6.81 7.32
C PHE A 264 21.21 -7.21 5.85
N GLY A 265 21.10 -6.25 4.93
CA GLY A 265 21.23 -6.45 3.51
C GLY A 265 19.89 -6.49 2.78
N ARG A 266 19.89 -7.16 1.63
CA ARG A 266 18.78 -7.15 0.67
C ARG A 266 17.72 -8.18 1.04
N HIS A 267 16.46 -7.78 1.01
CA HIS A 267 15.29 -8.65 1.20
C HIS A 267 14.32 -8.45 0.03
N HIS A 268 13.88 -9.55 -0.59
CA HIS A 268 12.80 -9.52 -1.57
C HIS A 268 11.48 -9.88 -0.87
N LEU A 269 10.62 -8.89 -0.71
CA LEU A 269 9.30 -9.06 -0.11
C LEU A 269 8.30 -9.35 -1.23
N ILE A 270 7.51 -10.41 -1.11
CA ILE A 270 6.55 -10.77 -2.16
C ILE A 270 5.25 -11.31 -1.59
N SER A 271 4.13 -10.76 -2.10
CA SER A 271 2.80 -11.31 -1.90
C SER A 271 2.43 -12.21 -3.08
N VAL A 272 2.17 -13.49 -2.78
CA VAL A 272 1.60 -14.46 -3.72
C VAL A 272 0.09 -14.51 -3.46
N ILE A 273 -0.69 -14.00 -4.41
CA ILE A 273 -2.10 -13.66 -4.23
C ILE A 273 -2.99 -14.73 -4.87
N ASN A 274 -4.05 -15.12 -4.15
CA ASN A 274 -5.12 -15.96 -4.67
C ASN A 274 -6.41 -15.14 -4.83
N TRP A 275 -6.80 -14.83 -6.06
CA TRP A 275 -8.04 -14.09 -6.36
C TRP A 275 -9.31 -14.95 -6.37
N SER A 276 -9.17 -16.27 -6.20
CA SER A 276 -10.25 -17.25 -6.36
C SER A 276 -10.98 -17.53 -5.03
N LYS A 277 -12.20 -18.06 -5.14
CA LYS A 277 -13.05 -18.48 -4.01
C LYS A 277 -12.63 -19.80 -3.38
N LYS A 278 -11.62 -20.48 -3.92
CA LYS A 278 -11.13 -21.78 -3.44
C LYS A 278 -9.67 -21.65 -3.01
N THR A 279 -9.28 -22.50 -2.07
CA THR A 279 -7.86 -22.67 -1.75
C THR A 279 -7.10 -23.13 -2.98
N HIS A 280 -5.93 -22.54 -3.21
CA HIS A 280 -5.03 -22.93 -4.29
C HIS A 280 -3.69 -23.38 -3.72
N VAL A 281 -3.17 -24.47 -4.26
CA VAL A 281 -1.78 -24.88 -4.07
C VAL A 281 -1.01 -24.43 -5.31
N ARG A 282 0.10 -23.73 -5.13
CA ARG A 282 0.98 -23.27 -6.21
C ARG A 282 2.41 -23.72 -5.95
N ASN A 283 3.06 -24.23 -6.99
CA ASN A 283 4.50 -24.46 -7.02
C ASN A 283 5.13 -23.34 -7.85
N LEU A 284 6.08 -22.62 -7.26
CA LEU A 284 6.73 -21.45 -7.87
C LEU A 284 8.23 -21.54 -7.68
N LYS A 285 9.01 -21.23 -8.72
CA LYS A 285 10.46 -21.16 -8.55
C LYS A 285 10.83 -19.88 -7.80
N ILE A 286 11.90 -19.92 -7.02
CA ILE A 286 12.40 -18.72 -6.34
C ILE A 286 12.71 -17.59 -7.33
N SER A 287 13.21 -17.91 -8.53
CA SER A 287 13.40 -16.94 -9.62
C SER A 287 12.10 -16.24 -10.04
N ASP A 288 10.96 -16.91 -10.02
CA ASP A 288 9.67 -16.31 -10.39
C ASP A 288 9.18 -15.30 -9.33
N LEU A 289 9.74 -15.37 -8.12
CA LEU A 289 9.35 -14.57 -6.96
C LEU A 289 10.24 -13.35 -6.71
N ILE A 290 11.28 -13.15 -7.53
CA ILE A 290 12.22 -12.04 -7.41
C ILE A 290 12.01 -11.08 -8.58
N ILE A 291 12.16 -9.78 -8.34
CA ILE A 291 12.05 -8.77 -9.40
C ILE A 291 13.12 -9.03 -10.46
N TYR A 292 12.72 -9.06 -11.74
CA TYR A 292 13.61 -9.40 -12.86
C TYR A 292 14.94 -8.61 -12.91
N GLY A 293 14.91 -7.34 -12.52
CA GLY A 293 16.12 -6.52 -12.42
C GLY A 293 17.12 -7.04 -11.39
N ASP A 294 16.63 -7.53 -10.26
CA ASP A 294 17.45 -8.01 -9.15
C ASP A 294 17.97 -9.43 -9.37
N ILE A 295 17.24 -10.27 -10.12
CA ILE A 295 17.66 -11.66 -10.41
C ILE A 295 19.07 -11.71 -11.01
N LYS A 296 19.43 -10.68 -11.78
CA LYS A 296 20.73 -10.57 -12.47
C LYS A 296 21.92 -10.47 -11.51
N GLU A 297 21.68 -10.18 -10.24
CA GLU A 297 22.72 -10.13 -9.20
C GLU A 297 23.04 -11.52 -8.61
N TYR A 298 22.32 -12.57 -9.02
CA TYR A 298 22.45 -13.91 -8.46
C TYR A 298 22.93 -14.96 -9.46
N ASP A 299 23.90 -15.75 -9.02
CA ASP A 299 24.33 -16.97 -9.69
C ASP A 299 23.30 -18.11 -9.51
N LEU A 300 23.35 -19.12 -10.37
CA LEU A 300 22.47 -20.30 -10.28
C LEU A 300 22.63 -21.10 -8.98
N ASP A 301 23.81 -21.04 -8.35
CA ASP A 301 24.12 -21.72 -7.10
C ASP A 301 23.70 -20.91 -5.85
N SER A 302 23.25 -19.66 -6.04
CA SER A 302 22.80 -18.78 -4.96
C SER A 302 21.69 -19.44 -4.15
N LYS A 303 21.80 -19.31 -2.83
CA LYS A 303 20.84 -19.84 -1.87
C LYS A 303 20.04 -18.72 -1.24
N PHE A 304 18.79 -19.00 -0.95
CA PHE A 304 17.85 -18.05 -0.38
C PHE A 304 17.14 -18.67 0.82
N ALA A 305 17.17 -17.98 1.95
CA ALA A 305 16.31 -18.28 3.07
C ALA A 305 14.93 -17.65 2.82
N VAL A 306 13.87 -18.44 2.92
CA VAL A 306 12.49 -18.00 2.67
C VAL A 306 11.70 -18.06 3.97
N PHE A 307 11.15 -16.91 4.37
CA PHE A 307 10.34 -16.76 5.57
C PHE A 307 8.94 -16.26 5.23
N ASN A 308 7.93 -16.83 5.87
CA ASN A 308 6.53 -16.47 5.69
C ASN A 308 6.03 -15.61 6.84
N TYR A 309 5.73 -14.35 6.53
CA TYR A 309 5.45 -13.31 7.50
C TYR A 309 4.18 -13.57 8.33
N TRP A 310 3.07 -13.89 7.67
CA TRP A 310 1.78 -14.04 8.37
C TRP A 310 1.67 -15.35 9.13
N LYS A 311 2.34 -16.40 8.64
CA LYS A 311 2.42 -17.70 9.32
C LYS A 311 3.54 -17.75 10.36
N GLU A 312 4.42 -16.75 10.38
CA GLU A 312 5.65 -16.73 11.18
C GLU A 312 6.47 -18.02 11.01
N ASN A 313 6.56 -18.51 9.77
CA ASN A 313 7.11 -19.83 9.43
C ASN A 313 8.37 -19.71 8.57
N PHE A 314 9.39 -20.49 8.88
CA PHE A 314 10.56 -20.64 8.01
C PHE A 314 10.31 -21.73 6.98
N GLU A 315 10.11 -21.34 5.72
CA GLU A 315 9.80 -22.26 4.63
C GLU A 315 11.05 -23.07 4.21
N GLY A 316 12.23 -22.49 4.42
CA GLY A 316 13.50 -23.18 4.26
C GLY A 316 14.52 -22.45 3.39
N ILE A 317 15.54 -23.20 2.98
CA ILE A 317 16.60 -22.74 2.08
C ILE A 317 16.40 -23.35 0.70
N PHE A 318 16.35 -22.48 -0.30
CA PHE A 318 16.08 -22.84 -1.68
C PHE A 318 17.19 -22.32 -2.60
N SER A 319 17.45 -23.03 -3.69
CA SER A 319 18.20 -22.46 -4.81
C SER A 319 17.27 -21.70 -5.76
N LEU A 320 17.84 -20.86 -6.62
CA LEU A 320 17.09 -19.99 -7.53
C LEU A 320 16.04 -20.74 -8.38
N ASN A 321 16.34 -21.95 -8.84
CA ASN A 321 15.45 -22.77 -9.69
C ASN A 321 14.63 -23.81 -8.92
N GLN A 322 14.79 -23.89 -7.59
CA GLN A 322 13.99 -24.80 -6.78
C GLN A 322 12.60 -24.22 -6.59
N GLU A 323 11.61 -25.11 -6.54
CA GLU A 323 10.22 -24.73 -6.31
C GLU A 323 9.88 -24.73 -4.83
N ILE A 324 9.06 -23.76 -4.43
CA ILE A 324 8.36 -23.72 -3.15
C ILE A 324 6.88 -24.01 -3.39
N GLU A 325 6.31 -24.92 -2.59
CA GLU A 325 4.88 -25.20 -2.59
C GLU A 325 4.17 -24.28 -1.59
N LEU A 326 3.16 -23.56 -2.04
CA LEU A 326 2.40 -22.60 -1.23
C LEU A 326 0.91 -22.94 -1.29
N THR A 327 0.30 -23.16 -0.12
CA THR A 327 -1.14 -23.33 0.04
C THR A 327 -1.78 -22.00 0.45
N ILE A 328 -2.55 -21.39 -0.46
CA ILE A 328 -3.08 -20.03 -0.35
C ILE A 328 -4.61 -20.07 -0.18
N ALA A 329 -5.10 -19.49 0.93
CA ALA A 329 -6.52 -19.41 1.23
C ALA A 329 -7.31 -18.63 0.15
N PRO A 330 -8.65 -18.85 0.02
CA PRO A 330 -9.51 -18.04 -0.84
C PRO A 330 -9.34 -16.55 -0.55
N HIS A 331 -9.17 -15.75 -1.62
CA HIS A 331 -9.01 -14.29 -1.53
C HIS A 331 -7.88 -13.83 -0.59
N GLY A 332 -6.90 -14.70 -0.32
CA GLY A 332 -5.79 -14.46 0.58
C GLY A 332 -4.46 -14.31 -0.15
N CYS A 333 -3.38 -14.25 0.64
CA CYS A 333 -2.02 -14.32 0.13
C CYS A 333 -1.10 -15.09 1.07
N GLU A 334 0.00 -15.58 0.49
CA GLU A 334 1.23 -15.88 1.21
C GLU A 334 2.15 -14.69 1.09
N TYR A 335 2.73 -14.22 2.20
CA TYR A 335 3.60 -13.06 2.21
C TYR A 335 5.00 -13.46 2.65
N LEU A 336 5.94 -13.45 1.71
CA LEU A 336 7.28 -14.00 1.89
C LEU A 336 8.34 -12.91 1.97
N SER A 337 9.35 -13.14 2.80
CA SER A 337 10.67 -12.49 2.77
C SER A 337 11.67 -13.52 2.22
N ILE A 338 12.26 -13.20 1.07
CA ILE A 338 13.28 -14.02 0.42
C ILE A 338 14.63 -13.31 0.62
N VAL A 339 15.49 -13.93 1.43
CA VAL A 339 16.76 -13.37 1.89
C VAL A 339 17.91 -14.11 1.21
N PRO A 340 18.71 -13.45 0.35
CA PRO A 340 19.90 -14.05 -0.24
C PRO A 340 20.91 -14.42 0.84
N LEU A 341 21.44 -15.64 0.79
CA LEU A 341 22.45 -16.10 1.73
C LEU A 341 23.85 -15.69 1.27
N PRO A 342 24.68 -15.10 2.14
CA PRO A 342 26.04 -14.75 1.79
C PRO A 342 26.88 -16.00 1.54
N LYS A 343 27.71 -16.00 0.49
CA LYS A 343 28.60 -17.14 0.17
C LYS A 343 29.68 -17.41 1.25
N ARG A 344 29.94 -16.51 2.21
CA ARG A 344 31.16 -16.53 3.06
C ARG A 344 31.04 -16.19 4.55
N ASN A 345 29.85 -16.12 5.16
CA ASN A 345 29.75 -15.86 6.62
C ASN A 345 28.82 -16.87 7.32
N ALA A 346 29.30 -18.09 7.56
CA ALA A 346 28.59 -19.13 8.32
C ALA A 346 28.52 -18.83 9.84
N ASN A 347 29.12 -17.73 10.30
CA ASN A 347 29.26 -17.44 11.72
C ASN A 347 28.28 -16.42 12.29
N ILE A 348 27.50 -15.72 11.46
CA ILE A 348 26.56 -14.71 11.93
C ILE A 348 25.13 -15.18 11.61
N PRO A 349 24.20 -15.20 12.57
CA PRO A 349 22.80 -15.51 12.32
C PRO A 349 22.20 -14.60 11.23
N ILE A 350 21.51 -15.22 10.27
CA ILE A 350 20.89 -14.53 9.14
C ILE A 350 19.55 -13.95 9.60
N PHE A 351 19.39 -12.63 9.50
CA PHE A 351 18.11 -11.98 9.75
C PHE A 351 17.09 -12.35 8.66
N LEU A 352 15.94 -12.90 9.06
CA LEU A 352 14.90 -13.35 8.14
C LEU A 352 13.80 -12.30 7.97
N SER A 353 13.32 -11.75 9.08
CA SER A 353 12.15 -10.86 9.12
C SER A 353 11.97 -10.20 10.49
N SER A 354 11.18 -9.13 10.50
CA SER A 354 10.64 -8.47 11.69
C SER A 354 9.13 -8.37 11.54
N THR A 355 8.35 -8.78 12.54
CA THR A 355 6.88 -8.68 12.52
C THR A 355 6.34 -7.35 13.03
N PHE A 356 7.22 -6.45 13.49
CA PHE A 356 6.83 -5.11 13.98
C PHE A 356 6.24 -4.21 12.89
N HIS A 357 6.64 -4.39 11.63
CA HIS A 357 6.12 -3.65 10.49
C HIS A 357 5.92 -4.57 9.27
N ILE A 358 4.98 -4.22 8.39
CA ILE A 358 4.68 -4.99 7.16
C ILE A 358 5.86 -5.02 6.18
N LEU A 359 6.79 -4.08 6.31
CA LEU A 359 8.01 -3.98 5.50
C LEU A 359 9.21 -4.68 6.13
N GLN A 360 9.00 -5.50 7.15
CA GLN A 360 9.93 -6.53 7.63
C GLN A 360 11.35 -6.01 7.92
N GLY A 361 11.45 -4.88 8.62
CA GLY A 361 12.74 -4.31 9.06
C GLY A 361 13.07 -2.94 8.47
N VAL A 362 12.36 -2.49 7.43
CA VAL A 362 12.66 -1.20 6.77
C VAL A 362 12.36 0.01 7.65
N GLN A 363 11.35 -0.06 8.51
CA GLN A 363 10.89 1.12 9.26
C GLN A 363 11.40 1.12 10.70
N GLU A 364 11.47 -0.06 11.29
CA GLU A 364 11.73 -0.28 12.69
C GLU A 364 13.21 -0.42 13.01
N LEU A 365 14.03 -0.99 12.12
CA LEU A 365 15.46 -1.15 12.36
C LEU A 365 16.16 0.18 12.10
N LYS A 366 16.76 0.78 13.14
CA LYS A 366 17.41 2.10 13.05
C LYS A 366 18.92 2.03 13.04
N ASP A 367 19.48 1.12 13.84
CA ASP A 367 20.91 0.91 13.93
C ASP A 367 21.19 -0.55 14.26
N ILE A 368 22.25 -1.09 13.68
CA ILE A 368 22.63 -2.49 13.81
C ILE A 368 24.15 -2.57 13.93
N ASN A 369 24.62 -3.19 14.99
CA ASN A 369 26.03 -3.48 15.21
C ASN A 369 26.25 -4.99 15.23
N ILE A 370 27.09 -5.49 14.33
CA ILE A 370 27.37 -6.93 14.20
C ILE A 370 28.82 -7.18 14.58
N LYS A 371 29.01 -8.00 15.62
CA LYS A 371 30.30 -8.54 16.05
C LYS A 371 30.39 -10.03 15.71
N SER A 372 31.47 -10.68 16.12
CA SER A 372 31.70 -12.12 15.93
C SER A 372 30.75 -13.02 16.72
N ASP A 373 30.23 -12.52 17.83
CA ASP A 373 29.53 -13.24 18.90
C ASP A 373 28.25 -12.51 19.37
N GLU A 374 27.93 -11.35 18.78
CA GLU A 374 26.80 -10.52 19.16
C GLU A 374 26.23 -9.76 17.96
N ILE A 375 24.89 -9.67 17.88
CA ILE A 375 24.18 -8.68 17.07
C ILE A 375 23.40 -7.76 18.01
N THR A 376 23.73 -6.47 18.00
CA THR A 376 22.95 -5.43 18.71
C THR A 376 22.06 -4.69 17.72
N ILE A 377 20.78 -4.52 18.05
CA ILE A 377 19.76 -3.94 17.17
C ILE A 377 19.01 -2.85 17.91
N LYS A 378 19.07 -1.62 17.39
CA LYS A 378 18.22 -0.52 17.85
C LYS A 378 16.94 -0.48 17.03
N LEU A 379 15.81 -0.67 17.70
CA LEU A 379 14.47 -0.61 17.12
C LEU A 379 13.81 0.73 17.46
N SER A 380 13.03 1.30 16.53
CA SER A 380 12.14 2.43 16.81
C SER A 380 10.90 2.44 15.92
N LEU A 381 9.74 2.54 16.57
CA LEU A 381 8.44 2.79 15.94
C LEU A 381 7.57 3.68 16.84
N PRO A 382 6.64 4.46 16.28
CA PRO A 382 5.76 5.30 17.07
C PRO A 382 4.73 4.46 17.85
N GLY A 383 4.74 4.59 19.17
CA GLY A 383 3.77 3.96 20.07
C GLY A 383 3.99 2.46 20.26
N ARG A 384 3.21 1.86 21.16
CA ARG A 384 3.40 0.46 21.58
C ARG A 384 3.12 -0.54 20.46
N ARG A 385 4.02 -1.50 20.28
CA ARG A 385 3.97 -2.60 19.31
C ARG A 385 4.32 -3.92 19.99
N SER A 386 3.61 -4.98 19.61
CA SER A 386 4.01 -6.35 19.89
C SER A 386 4.52 -7.01 18.61
N GLY A 387 5.62 -7.73 18.68
CA GLY A 387 6.22 -8.37 17.51
C GLY A 387 7.38 -9.27 17.86
N ALA A 388 8.07 -9.75 16.83
CA ALA A 388 9.25 -10.58 16.96
C ALA A 388 10.26 -10.32 15.84
N LEU A 389 11.54 -10.53 16.16
CA LEU A 389 12.62 -10.64 15.19
C LEU A 389 12.93 -12.12 14.94
N PHE A 390 13.19 -12.48 13.69
CA PHE A 390 13.48 -13.84 13.28
C PHE A 390 14.89 -13.94 12.69
N PHE A 391 15.67 -14.90 13.17
CA PHE A 391 17.00 -15.21 12.66
C PHE A 391 17.13 -16.69 12.36
N TYR A 392 18.00 -17.04 11.41
CA TYR A 392 18.39 -18.40 11.13
C TYR A 392 19.90 -18.59 11.35
N SER A 393 20.27 -19.61 12.10
CA SER A 393 21.66 -20.06 12.25
C SER A 393 21.78 -21.48 11.68
N ASP A 394 22.71 -21.70 10.76
CA ASP A 394 23.06 -23.03 10.26
C ASP A 394 23.98 -23.81 11.20
N VAL A 395 24.63 -23.11 12.14
CA VAL A 395 25.47 -23.68 13.18
C VAL A 395 24.71 -23.72 14.52
N PRO A 396 24.61 -24.90 15.18
CA PRO A 396 24.10 -24.99 16.54
C PRO A 396 25.00 -24.24 17.52
N ARG A 397 24.42 -23.31 18.28
CA ARG A 397 25.10 -22.51 19.31
C ARG A 397 24.16 -22.27 20.48
N ASN A 398 24.71 -21.85 21.61
CA ASN A 398 23.89 -21.35 22.73
C ASN A 398 23.59 -19.88 22.48
N PHE A 399 22.33 -19.53 22.30
CA PHE A 399 21.89 -18.16 22.05
C PHE A 399 21.25 -17.56 23.30
N GLU A 400 21.53 -16.28 23.54
CA GLU A 400 20.91 -15.50 24.61
C GLU A 400 20.45 -14.14 24.06
N CYS A 401 19.37 -13.60 24.61
CA CYS A 401 18.90 -12.26 24.26
C CYS A 401 18.78 -11.36 25.49
N SER A 402 19.27 -10.12 25.36
CA SER A 402 19.22 -9.13 26.45
C SER A 402 17.81 -8.66 26.81
N HIS A 403 16.90 -8.66 25.84
CA HIS A 403 15.52 -8.17 26.00
C HIS A 403 14.55 -9.02 25.19
N GLY A 404 13.40 -9.33 25.81
CA GLY A 404 12.36 -10.15 25.21
C GLY A 404 12.41 -11.60 25.67
N TYR A 405 11.74 -12.46 24.91
CA TYR A 405 11.75 -13.90 25.12
C TYR A 405 12.25 -14.58 23.85
N LEU A 406 13.39 -15.25 23.95
CA LEU A 406 13.97 -16.05 22.88
C LEU A 406 13.33 -17.43 22.86
N SER A 407 12.75 -17.79 21.72
CA SER A 407 12.34 -19.16 21.40
C SER A 407 13.26 -19.72 20.32
N GLU A 408 13.68 -20.97 20.48
CA GLU A 408 14.49 -21.69 19.51
C GLU A 408 13.70 -22.87 18.93
N PHE A 409 13.74 -23.01 17.60
CA PHE A 409 13.10 -24.11 16.89
C PHE A 409 14.12 -24.79 15.99
N SER A 410 14.30 -26.10 16.14
CA SER A 410 15.21 -26.85 15.26
C SER A 410 14.66 -26.91 13.83
N TYR A 411 15.52 -26.61 12.85
CA TYR A 411 15.21 -26.74 11.43
C TYR A 411 16.36 -27.45 10.72
N LYS A 412 16.13 -28.72 10.33
CA LYS A 412 17.18 -29.61 9.80
C LYS A 412 18.39 -29.60 10.74
N SER A 413 19.57 -29.20 10.27
CA SER A 413 20.80 -29.08 11.06
C SER A 413 21.01 -27.70 11.71
N GLY A 414 20.09 -26.74 11.49
CA GLY A 414 20.18 -25.37 12.01
C GLY A 414 19.10 -25.04 13.03
N LEU A 415 19.09 -23.78 13.48
CA LEU A 415 18.20 -23.22 14.47
C LEU A 415 17.49 -21.97 13.92
N LEU A 416 16.17 -21.94 14.06
CA LEU A 416 15.35 -20.75 13.89
C LEU A 416 15.20 -20.07 15.25
N LEU A 417 15.64 -18.83 15.34
CA LEU A 417 15.60 -18.01 16.54
C LEU A 417 14.49 -16.99 16.40
N LYS A 418 13.64 -16.90 17.42
CA LYS A 418 12.53 -15.95 17.48
C LYS A 418 12.63 -15.13 18.76
N ILE A 419 12.92 -13.85 18.63
CA ILE A 419 13.01 -12.91 19.75
C ILE A 419 11.70 -12.15 19.85
N HIS A 420 10.82 -12.55 20.76
CA HIS A 420 9.57 -11.83 21.05
C HIS A 420 9.84 -10.58 21.87
N ALA A 421 9.25 -9.45 21.49
CA ALA A 421 9.43 -8.21 22.21
C ALA A 421 8.20 -7.27 22.14
N GLU A 422 8.07 -6.45 23.19
CA GLU A 422 7.12 -5.35 23.28
C GLU A 422 7.88 -4.02 23.14
N LEU A 423 7.76 -3.38 21.99
CA LEU A 423 8.39 -2.10 21.68
C LEU A 423 7.45 -0.96 22.08
N ILE A 424 7.88 -0.03 22.93
CA ILE A 424 7.06 1.15 23.30
C ILE A 424 7.30 2.34 22.38
N LYS A 425 8.57 2.67 22.12
CA LYS A 425 8.98 3.75 21.20
C LYS A 425 10.35 3.46 20.61
N GLU A 426 11.30 3.15 21.48
CA GLU A 426 12.63 2.69 21.14
C GLU A 426 12.99 1.53 22.06
N MET A 427 13.78 0.58 21.55
CA MET A 427 14.41 -0.44 22.37
C MET A 427 15.71 -0.89 21.71
N THR A 428 16.60 -1.48 22.50
CA THR A 428 17.82 -2.12 21.99
C THR A 428 17.76 -3.60 22.35
N ILE A 429 17.96 -4.48 21.38
CA ILE A 429 18.01 -5.93 21.55
C ILE A 429 19.40 -6.39 21.13
N SER A 430 20.14 -7.01 22.05
CA SER A 430 21.30 -7.85 21.74
C SER A 430 20.89 -9.32 21.64
N LEU A 431 21.35 -9.99 20.59
CA LEU A 431 21.39 -11.44 20.41
C LEU A 431 22.85 -11.89 20.48
N GLU A 432 23.21 -12.63 21.52
CA GLU A 432 24.56 -13.10 21.81
C GLU A 432 24.64 -14.62 21.58
N TRP A 433 25.81 -15.13 21.19
CA TRP A 433 26.02 -16.57 21.08
C TRP A 433 27.42 -17.03 21.45
N ASN A 434 27.48 -18.23 22.02
CA ASN A 434 28.72 -18.93 22.34
C ASN A 434 28.78 -20.28 21.63
N GLU A 435 30.00 -20.74 21.31
CA GLU A 435 30.19 -22.10 20.79
C GLU A 435 29.71 -23.15 21.82
N ILE A 436 29.09 -24.22 21.33
CA ILE A 436 28.78 -25.37 22.17
C ILE A 436 30.10 -26.07 22.43
N LEU A 437 30.66 -25.92 23.63
CA LEU A 437 31.76 -26.74 24.09
C LEU A 437 31.27 -28.20 24.13
N GLU A 438 31.71 -29.02 23.18
CA GLU A 438 31.55 -30.47 23.27
C GLU A 438 32.21 -30.93 24.58
N LYS A 439 31.41 -31.50 25.47
CA LYS A 439 31.86 -32.12 26.73
C LYS A 439 32.23 -33.57 26.52
#